data_AF-A0A5N7WGQ0-F1
#
_entry.id   AF-A0A5N7WGQ0-F1
#
_cell.length_a   1.000
_cell.length_b   1.000
_cell.length_c   1.000
_cell.angle_alpha   90.00
_cell.angle_beta   90.00
_cell.angle_gamma   90.00
#
_symmetry.space_group_name_H-M   'P 1'
#
loop_
_entity.id
_entity.type
_entity.pdbx_description
1 polymer ?
#
loop_
_entity_poly.entity_id
_entity_poly.type
_entity_poly.pdbx_seq_one_letter_code
_entity_poly.pdbx_strand_id
1 'polypeptide(L)'
;MKKLFMLPALAILFAGCSSPLPENKIIDNNVYNIEDDRSFLLVRIQFENAFNDVFNYSESTITELVTDPQLHIDKDNYRIIYSQMDPRFAVMEKCFKDGSIKIEQSSDDFRIHSSTEEVKNCILSKSNEPINDSAITLLNRTDLFNQLKNTPPLREKINSYKADGIISIKEYTDIVQTIYSIGAAKKEQKVKDVIKNL
;
A
#
# COMPACT_ATOMS: atom_id res chain seq x y z
N MET A 1 -21.99 75.13 -15.66
CA MET A 1 -22.63 74.69 -14.39
C MET A 1 -23.47 73.46 -14.73
N LYS A 2 -23.02 72.24 -14.39
CA LYS A 2 -23.51 71.42 -13.25
C LYS A 2 -25.07 71.45 -13.20
N LYS A 3 -25.83 70.37 -13.40
CA LYS A 3 -25.72 69.08 -12.71
C LYS A 3 -26.26 67.92 -13.55
N LEU A 4 -25.48 66.84 -13.51
CA LEU A 4 -25.73 65.47 -13.92
C LEU A 4 -26.70 64.85 -12.88
N PHE A 5 -27.86 64.35 -13.30
CA PHE A 5 -28.64 63.42 -12.47
C PHE A 5 -28.21 62.00 -12.85
N MET A 6 -27.28 61.47 -12.06
CA MET A 6 -26.88 60.08 -12.07
C MET A 6 -28.01 59.22 -11.50
N LEU A 7 -28.55 58.32 -12.30
CA LEU A 7 -29.17 57.10 -11.81
C LEU A 7 -28.04 56.19 -11.30
N PRO A 8 -28.03 55.74 -10.03
CA PRO A 8 -27.21 54.62 -9.67
C PRO A 8 -27.92 53.37 -10.21
N ALA A 9 -27.52 52.92 -11.40
CA ALA A 9 -27.70 51.53 -11.76
C ALA A 9 -26.91 50.72 -10.75
N LEU A 10 -27.61 50.19 -9.75
CA LEU A 10 -27.10 49.23 -8.78
C LEU A 10 -26.85 47.91 -9.53
N ALA A 11 -25.81 47.89 -10.36
CA ALA A 11 -25.22 46.65 -10.82
C ALA A 11 -24.49 46.07 -9.60
N ILE A 12 -25.21 45.26 -8.83
CA ILE A 12 -24.61 44.33 -7.89
C ILE A 12 -23.78 43.38 -8.76
N LEU A 13 -22.51 43.73 -8.94
CA LEU A 13 -21.49 42.80 -9.36
C LEU A 13 -21.43 41.74 -8.27
N PHE A 14 -22.14 40.64 -8.47
CA PHE A 14 -21.74 39.34 -7.93
C PHE A 14 -20.44 38.92 -8.65
N ALA A 15 -19.39 39.74 -8.54
CA ALA A 15 -18.03 39.26 -8.57
C ALA A 15 -17.80 38.62 -7.22
N GLY A 16 -18.46 37.48 -7.00
CA GLY A 16 -17.87 36.49 -6.12
C GLY A 16 -16.51 36.19 -6.73
N CYS A 17 -15.45 36.75 -6.13
CA CYS A 17 -14.15 36.13 -6.20
C CYS A 17 -14.31 34.73 -5.60
N SER A 18 -14.84 33.79 -6.38
CA SER A 18 -14.37 32.43 -6.29
C SER A 18 -12.89 32.55 -6.63
N SER A 19 -12.05 32.55 -5.60
CA SER A 19 -10.64 32.21 -5.76
C SER A 19 -10.61 31.03 -6.75
N PRO A 20 -9.80 31.09 -7.83
CA PRO A 20 -9.68 29.94 -8.70
C PRO A 20 -9.41 28.73 -7.81
N LEU A 21 -10.22 27.68 -7.98
CA LEU A 21 -9.97 26.38 -7.33
C LEU A 21 -8.48 26.10 -7.49
N PRO A 22 -7.77 25.68 -6.43
CA PRO A 22 -6.34 25.43 -6.52
C PRO A 22 -6.10 24.52 -7.72
N GLU A 23 -5.32 25.01 -8.67
CA GLU A 23 -5.09 24.34 -9.95
C GLU A 23 -4.49 22.97 -9.66
N ASN A 24 -5.15 21.89 -10.09
CA ASN A 24 -4.65 20.54 -9.91
C ASN A 24 -3.27 20.45 -10.56
N LYS A 25 -2.24 20.32 -9.74
CA LYS A 25 -0.86 20.32 -10.20
C LYS A 25 -0.37 18.87 -10.24
N ILE A 26 0.04 18.43 -11.44
CA ILE A 26 0.82 17.19 -11.57
C ILE A 26 2.18 17.45 -10.92
N ILE A 27 2.52 16.66 -9.91
CA ILE A 27 3.79 16.74 -9.21
C ILE A 27 4.78 15.74 -9.79
N ASP A 28 6.05 16.14 -9.86
CA ASP A 28 7.12 15.28 -10.36
C ASP A 28 7.56 14.31 -9.25
N ASN A 29 7.66 13.03 -9.58
CA ASN A 29 7.52 11.90 -8.64
C ASN A 29 8.76 11.58 -7.79
N ASN A 30 9.63 12.55 -7.51
CA ASN A 30 10.68 12.39 -6.51
C ASN A 30 10.12 12.53 -5.08
N VAL A 31 8.97 11.91 -4.81
CA VAL A 31 8.28 11.99 -3.53
C VAL A 31 8.84 10.89 -2.63
N TYR A 32 9.79 11.28 -1.78
CA TYR A 32 10.53 10.37 -0.92
C TYR A 32 9.73 9.74 0.24
N ASN A 33 8.46 10.13 0.46
CA ASN A 33 7.69 9.74 1.66
C ASN A 33 6.25 9.23 1.38
N ILE A 34 5.95 8.67 0.20
CA ILE A 34 4.58 8.16 -0.11
C ILE A 34 4.13 7.12 0.94
N GLU A 35 5.06 6.34 1.48
CA GLU A 35 4.80 5.32 2.51
C GLU A 35 4.36 5.90 3.85
N ASP A 36 4.93 7.02 4.30
CA ASP A 36 4.76 7.54 5.67
C ASP A 36 3.88 8.80 5.75
N ASP A 37 3.81 9.58 4.67
CA ASP A 37 3.09 10.85 4.67
C ASP A 37 1.57 10.63 4.59
N ARG A 38 0.83 11.27 5.50
CA ARG A 38 -0.63 11.15 5.58
C ARG A 38 -1.33 11.74 4.36
N SER A 39 -0.76 12.76 3.74
CA SER A 39 -1.33 13.40 2.55
C SER A 39 -1.39 12.46 1.33
N PHE A 40 -0.63 11.35 1.35
CA PHE A 40 -0.63 10.32 0.32
C PHE A 40 -1.56 9.13 0.64
N LEU A 41 -2.42 9.24 1.65
CA LEU A 41 -3.35 8.16 1.99
C LEU A 41 -4.22 7.72 0.81
N LEU A 42 -4.77 8.66 0.03
CA LEU A 42 -5.59 8.32 -1.14
C LEU A 42 -4.75 7.66 -2.25
N VAL A 43 -3.51 8.10 -2.47
CA VAL A 43 -2.57 7.45 -3.40
C VAL A 43 -2.34 5.99 -3.00
N ARG A 44 -2.05 5.73 -1.72
CA ARG A 44 -1.85 4.36 -1.21
C ARG A 44 -3.08 3.49 -1.43
N ILE A 45 -4.28 3.98 -1.09
CA ILE A 45 -5.54 3.24 -1.25
C ILE A 45 -5.83 2.96 -2.73
N GLN A 46 -5.64 3.93 -3.62
CA GLN A 46 -5.84 3.75 -5.06
C GLN A 46 -4.87 2.71 -5.64
N PHE A 47 -3.59 2.78 -5.24
CA PHE A 47 -2.57 1.83 -5.66
C PHE A 47 -2.85 0.43 -5.13
N GLU A 48 -3.21 0.30 -3.85
CA GLU A 48 -3.58 -0.96 -3.20
C GLU A 48 -4.74 -1.64 -3.92
N ASN A 49 -5.80 -0.91 -4.23
CA ASN A 49 -6.94 -1.44 -4.95
C ASN A 49 -6.54 -1.95 -6.34
N ALA A 50 -5.72 -1.19 -7.08
CA ALA A 50 -5.23 -1.62 -8.39
C ALA A 50 -4.32 -2.86 -8.27
N PHE A 51 -3.45 -2.91 -7.26
CA PHE A 51 -2.56 -4.04 -7.02
C PHE A 51 -3.32 -5.32 -6.70
N ASN A 52 -4.31 -5.24 -5.80
CA ASN A 52 -5.16 -6.37 -5.46
C ASN A 52 -5.97 -6.85 -6.67
N ASP A 53 -6.47 -5.93 -7.49
CA ASP A 53 -7.21 -6.25 -8.70
C ASP A 53 -6.35 -6.95 -9.76
N VAL A 54 -5.11 -6.50 -9.97
CA VAL A 54 -4.17 -7.12 -10.94
C VAL A 54 -3.93 -8.60 -10.64
N PHE A 55 -3.82 -8.97 -9.37
CA PHE A 55 -3.50 -10.34 -8.97
C PHE A 55 -4.68 -11.12 -8.39
N ASN A 56 -5.87 -10.50 -8.35
CA ASN A 56 -7.07 -11.06 -7.74
C ASN A 56 -6.85 -11.52 -6.28
N TYR A 57 -6.19 -10.68 -5.49
CA TYR A 57 -5.93 -10.94 -4.08
C TYR A 57 -7.01 -10.29 -3.20
N SER A 58 -7.40 -10.99 -2.13
CA SER A 58 -8.36 -10.45 -1.15
C SER A 58 -7.72 -9.42 -0.22
N GLU A 59 -6.45 -9.62 0.16
CA GLU A 59 -5.70 -8.79 1.11
C GLU A 59 -4.20 -8.93 0.83
N SER A 60 -3.49 -7.89 0.37
CA SER A 60 -2.07 -7.97 -0.03
C SER A 60 -1.05 -7.77 1.08
N THR A 61 -1.50 -7.53 2.31
CA THR A 61 -0.60 -7.15 3.41
C THR A 61 -0.92 -7.91 4.68
N ILE A 62 0.14 -8.24 5.41
CA ILE A 62 0.02 -8.77 6.77
C ILE A 62 0.73 -7.83 7.73
N THR A 63 -0.02 -7.37 8.73
CA THR A 63 0.53 -6.63 9.87
C THR A 63 0.70 -7.58 11.04
N GLU A 64 1.93 -7.71 11.53
CA GLU A 64 2.25 -8.57 12.67
C GLU A 64 3.04 -7.82 13.74
N LEU A 65 2.84 -8.26 14.99
CA LEU A 65 3.71 -7.89 16.09
C LEU A 65 4.97 -8.74 15.97
N VAL A 66 6.11 -8.10 15.70
CA VAL A 66 7.41 -8.74 15.72
C VAL A 66 8.17 -8.23 16.93
N THR A 67 8.67 -9.16 17.73
CA THR A 67 9.64 -8.82 18.78
C THR A 67 10.99 -8.63 18.10
N ASP A 68 11.62 -7.47 18.31
CA ASP A 68 12.99 -7.27 17.85
C ASP A 68 13.97 -7.67 18.96
N PRO A 69 14.65 -8.82 18.84
CA PRO A 69 15.62 -9.27 19.82
C PRO A 69 16.88 -8.38 19.86
N GLN A 70 17.04 -7.37 19.01
CA GLN A 70 18.13 -6.40 19.12
C GLN A 70 17.73 -5.15 19.92
N LEU A 71 16.44 -4.91 20.15
CA LEU A 71 15.93 -3.81 20.98
C LEU A 71 15.53 -4.30 22.37
N HIS A 72 16.44 -5.03 23.03
CA HIS A 72 16.32 -5.33 24.46
C HIS A 72 16.35 -4.02 25.25
N ILE A 73 15.28 -3.74 26.00
CA ILE A 73 15.29 -2.67 27.02
C ILE A 73 15.83 -3.24 28.34
N ASP A 74 15.42 -4.46 28.71
CA ASP A 74 16.03 -5.31 29.75
C ASP A 74 15.59 -6.79 29.56
N LYS A 75 15.85 -7.67 30.55
CA LYS A 75 15.53 -9.11 30.51
C LYS A 75 14.04 -9.46 30.41
N ASP A 76 13.15 -8.53 30.77
CA ASP A 76 11.71 -8.75 30.89
C ASP A 76 10.89 -7.79 29.99
N ASN A 77 11.52 -6.80 29.37
CA ASN A 77 10.88 -5.79 28.53
C ASN A 77 11.31 -5.87 27.05
N TYR A 78 10.44 -6.45 26.23
CA TYR A 78 10.56 -6.46 24.78
C TYR A 78 9.93 -5.19 24.18
N ARG A 79 10.66 -4.49 23.30
CA ARG A 79 10.01 -3.54 22.39
C ARG A 79 9.23 -4.32 21.35
N ILE A 80 7.91 -4.22 21.44
CA ILE A 80 7.00 -4.71 20.41
C ILE A 80 7.13 -3.76 19.22
N ILE A 81 7.61 -4.26 18.08
CA ILE A 81 7.60 -3.51 16.82
C ILE A 81 6.45 -4.06 15.97
N TYR A 82 5.67 -3.16 15.39
CA TYR A 82 4.75 -3.54 14.32
C TYR A 82 5.56 -3.71 13.04
N SER A 83 5.66 -4.94 12.56
CA SER A 83 6.25 -5.27 11.28
C SER A 83 5.14 -5.46 10.26
N GLN A 84 5.20 -4.71 9.18
CA GLN A 84 4.27 -4.84 8.07
C GLN A 84 4.96 -5.58 6.93
N MET A 85 4.45 -6.75 6.57
CA MET A 85 4.84 -7.45 5.34
C MET A 85 3.97 -6.91 4.22
N ASP A 86 4.40 -5.80 3.62
CA ASP A 86 3.69 -5.13 2.54
C ASP A 86 4.51 -5.17 1.23
N PRO A 87 4.24 -6.14 0.33
CA PRO A 87 4.90 -6.21 -0.96
C PRO A 87 4.55 -5.07 -1.91
N ARG A 88 3.44 -4.36 -1.67
CA ARG A 88 2.97 -3.31 -2.57
C ARG A 88 3.95 -2.16 -2.58
N PHE A 89 4.56 -1.84 -1.43
CA PHE A 89 5.52 -0.73 -1.34
C PHE A 89 6.71 -0.89 -2.29
N ALA A 90 7.22 -2.10 -2.47
CA ALA A 90 8.30 -2.35 -3.41
C ALA A 90 7.92 -2.04 -4.87
N VAL A 91 6.67 -2.34 -5.26
CA VAL A 91 6.15 -2.02 -6.60
C VAL A 91 5.80 -0.54 -6.71
N MET A 92 5.18 0.00 -5.68
CA MET A 92 4.74 1.39 -5.58
C MET A 92 5.93 2.34 -5.70
N GLU A 93 6.99 2.12 -4.92
CA GLU A 93 8.24 2.91 -4.99
C GLU A 93 8.79 2.92 -6.42
N LYS A 94 8.89 1.73 -7.05
CA LYS A 94 9.40 1.60 -8.42
C LYS A 94 8.54 2.37 -9.42
N CYS A 95 7.22 2.22 -9.35
CA CYS A 95 6.27 2.85 -10.27
C CYS A 95 6.21 4.38 -10.17
N PHE A 96 6.43 4.93 -8.98
CA PHE A 96 6.50 6.38 -8.82
C PHE A 96 7.88 6.90 -9.21
N LYS A 97 8.95 6.27 -8.74
CA LYS A 97 10.33 6.72 -8.95
C LYS A 97 10.76 6.75 -10.42
N ASP A 98 10.28 5.82 -11.23
CA ASP A 98 10.58 5.80 -12.67
C ASP A 98 9.65 6.67 -13.52
N GLY A 99 8.68 7.35 -12.89
CA GLY A 99 7.74 8.24 -13.57
C GLY A 99 6.58 7.53 -14.27
N SER A 100 6.44 6.20 -14.12
CA SER A 100 5.36 5.44 -14.78
C SER A 100 3.97 5.82 -14.28
N ILE A 101 3.84 6.19 -13.00
CA ILE A 101 2.57 6.63 -12.40
C ILE A 101 2.71 8.05 -11.91
N LYS A 102 1.85 8.96 -12.36
CA LYS A 102 1.86 10.38 -11.95
C LYS A 102 0.89 10.63 -10.80
N ILE A 103 1.25 11.59 -9.96
CA ILE A 103 0.41 12.07 -8.85
C ILE A 103 -0.06 13.50 -9.15
N GLU A 104 -1.31 13.78 -8.84
CA GLU A 104 -1.87 15.14 -8.80
C GLU A 104 -2.09 15.57 -7.34
N GLN A 105 -1.83 16.85 -7.07
CA GLN A 105 -2.22 17.48 -5.82
C GLN A 105 -3.56 18.18 -5.99
N SER A 106 -4.51 17.91 -5.07
CA SER A 106 -5.81 18.57 -4.99
C SER A 106 -6.03 19.09 -3.57
N SER A 107 -6.04 20.42 -3.41
CA SER A 107 -6.24 21.19 -2.16
C SER A 107 -5.40 20.71 -0.96
N ASP A 108 -5.79 19.60 -0.31
CA ASP A 108 -5.16 19.07 0.90
C ASP A 108 -4.68 17.61 0.76
N ASP A 109 -4.91 16.97 -0.40
CA ASP A 109 -4.61 15.56 -0.63
C ASP A 109 -3.88 15.32 -1.96
N PHE A 110 -3.20 14.19 -2.04
CA PHE A 110 -2.60 13.67 -3.27
C PHE A 110 -3.41 12.51 -3.84
N ARG A 111 -3.46 12.39 -5.17
CA ARG A 111 -4.16 11.30 -5.88
C ARG A 111 -3.36 10.83 -7.07
N ILE A 112 -3.55 9.58 -7.47
CA ILE A 112 -2.99 9.08 -8.74
C ILE A 112 -3.73 9.77 -9.89
N HIS A 113 -2.97 10.42 -10.76
CA HIS A 113 -3.45 11.06 -11.98
C HIS A 113 -3.44 10.09 -13.18
N SER A 114 -2.48 9.17 -13.21
CA SER A 114 -2.41 8.14 -14.27
C SER A 114 -3.69 7.32 -14.35
N SER A 115 -4.03 6.87 -15.55
CA SER A 115 -5.17 6.00 -15.78
C SER A 115 -5.01 4.66 -15.07
N THR A 116 -6.14 4.01 -14.76
CA THR A 116 -6.14 2.68 -14.15
C THR A 116 -5.28 1.68 -14.94
N GLU A 117 -5.31 1.75 -16.27
CA GLU A 117 -4.55 0.85 -17.13
C GLU A 117 -3.04 1.09 -17.03
N GLU A 118 -2.60 2.35 -16.97
CA GLU A 118 -1.17 2.69 -16.74
C GLU A 118 -0.69 2.18 -15.38
N VAL A 119 -1.51 2.34 -14.33
CA VAL A 119 -1.22 1.84 -12.98
C VAL A 119 -1.06 0.32 -12.99
N LYS A 120 -2.03 -0.40 -13.58
CA LYS A 120 -2.01 -1.87 -13.68
C LYS A 120 -0.82 -2.39 -14.47
N ASN A 121 -0.51 -1.76 -15.61
CA ASN A 121 0.64 -2.14 -16.43
C ASN A 121 1.95 -1.90 -15.70
N CYS A 122 2.07 -0.82 -14.93
CA CYS A 122 3.24 -0.62 -14.08
C CYS A 122 3.35 -1.74 -13.05
N ILE A 123 2.27 -2.05 -12.31
CA ILE A 123 2.25 -3.12 -11.31
C ILE A 123 2.71 -4.45 -11.93
N LEU A 124 2.14 -4.85 -13.06
CA LEU A 124 2.51 -6.08 -13.76
C LEU A 124 3.99 -6.09 -14.15
N SER A 125 4.50 -4.98 -14.69
CA SER A 125 5.89 -4.88 -15.13
C SER A 125 6.88 -5.01 -13.97
N LYS A 126 6.61 -4.34 -12.85
CA LYS A 126 7.51 -4.29 -11.69
C LYS A 126 7.40 -5.52 -10.81
N SER A 127 6.26 -6.22 -10.81
CA SER A 127 6.05 -7.37 -9.93
C SER A 127 6.91 -8.59 -10.27
N ASN A 128 7.44 -8.66 -11.50
CA ASN A 128 8.39 -9.71 -11.88
C ASN A 128 9.84 -9.37 -11.52
N GLU A 129 10.11 -8.15 -11.02
CA GLU A 129 11.44 -7.79 -10.54
C GLU A 129 11.73 -8.46 -9.18
N PRO A 130 13.02 -8.63 -8.82
CA PRO A 130 13.41 -9.18 -7.52
C PRO A 130 12.87 -8.36 -6.34
N ILE A 131 12.37 -9.03 -5.31
CA ILE A 131 12.06 -8.40 -4.02
C ILE A 131 13.36 -8.07 -3.27
N ASN A 132 13.33 -7.04 -2.41
CA ASN A 132 14.48 -6.68 -1.59
C ASN A 132 14.78 -7.75 -0.53
N ASP A 133 16.05 -8.08 -0.33
CA ASP A 133 16.55 -9.01 0.71
C ASP A 133 16.08 -8.63 2.12
N SER A 134 15.86 -7.34 2.39
CA SER A 134 15.30 -6.88 3.67
C SER A 134 13.89 -7.42 3.92
N ALA A 135 13.04 -7.51 2.88
CA ALA A 135 11.70 -8.06 2.99
C ALA A 135 11.74 -9.58 3.26
N ILE A 136 12.66 -10.31 2.61
CA ILE A 136 12.89 -11.73 2.89
C ILE A 136 13.38 -11.93 4.32
N THR A 137 14.29 -11.08 4.78
CA THR A 137 14.79 -11.11 6.16
C THR A 137 13.65 -10.87 7.15
N LEU A 138 12.77 -9.92 6.86
CA LEU A 138 11.60 -9.60 7.69
C LEU A 138 10.63 -10.78 7.75
N LEU A 139 10.27 -11.36 6.61
CA LEU A 139 9.40 -12.53 6.51
C LEU A 139 9.94 -13.70 7.36
N ASN A 140 11.25 -13.97 7.28
CA ASN A 140 11.87 -15.05 8.07
C ASN A 140 11.87 -14.79 9.58
N ARG A 141 11.69 -13.54 10.02
CA ARG A 141 11.60 -13.17 11.44
C ARG A 141 10.18 -13.24 12.00
N THR A 142 9.15 -13.34 11.16
CA THR A 142 7.78 -13.35 11.67
C THR A 142 7.41 -14.72 12.27
N ASP A 143 6.72 -14.70 13.40
CA ASP A 143 6.29 -15.92 14.09
C ASP A 143 5.29 -16.70 13.24
N LEU A 144 4.37 -16.01 12.57
CA LEU A 144 3.36 -16.67 11.74
C LEU A 144 4.01 -17.40 10.57
N PHE A 145 4.97 -16.77 9.88
CA PHE A 145 5.71 -17.45 8.82
C PHE A 145 6.44 -18.67 9.36
N ASN A 146 7.15 -18.55 10.48
CA ASN A 146 7.90 -19.66 11.07
C ASN A 146 6.99 -20.83 11.51
N GLN A 147 5.78 -20.54 11.99
CA GLN A 147 4.78 -21.56 12.33
C GLN A 147 4.17 -22.23 11.09
N LEU A 148 4.05 -21.50 9.98
CA LEU A 148 3.33 -21.98 8.79
C LEU A 148 4.23 -22.50 7.66
N LYS A 149 5.52 -22.16 7.62
CA LYS A 149 6.43 -22.44 6.49
C LYS A 149 6.52 -23.91 6.07
N ASN A 150 6.19 -24.84 6.97
CA ASN A 150 6.19 -26.28 6.71
C ASN A 150 4.81 -26.86 6.35
N THR A 151 3.76 -26.05 6.32
CA THR A 151 2.44 -26.49 5.83
C THR A 151 2.50 -26.77 4.33
N PRO A 152 1.80 -27.80 3.80
CA PRO A 152 1.88 -28.16 2.39
C PRO A 152 1.74 -26.99 1.41
N PRO A 153 0.69 -26.14 1.48
CA PRO A 153 0.49 -25.06 0.49
C PRO A 153 1.61 -24.00 0.52
N LEU A 154 2.20 -23.71 1.69
CA LEU A 154 3.27 -22.73 1.80
C LEU A 154 4.64 -23.33 1.44
N ARG A 155 4.90 -24.57 1.87
CA ARG A 155 6.14 -25.28 1.57
C ARG A 155 6.33 -25.50 0.07
N GLU A 156 5.27 -25.86 -0.64
CA GLU A 156 5.30 -26.06 -2.10
C GLU A 156 5.71 -24.78 -2.82
N LYS A 157 5.11 -23.62 -2.47
CA LYS A 157 5.49 -22.31 -3.01
C LYS A 157 6.94 -21.94 -2.68
N ILE A 158 7.36 -22.07 -1.43
CA ILE A 158 8.75 -21.75 -1.03
C ILE A 158 9.75 -22.61 -1.82
N ASN A 159 9.46 -23.90 -1.98
CA ASN A 159 10.35 -24.80 -2.70
C ASN A 159 10.41 -24.51 -4.20
N SER A 160 9.30 -24.11 -4.83
CA SER A 160 9.33 -23.70 -6.24
C SER A 160 10.23 -22.48 -6.46
N TYR A 161 10.16 -21.49 -5.58
CA TYR A 161 10.93 -20.24 -5.76
C TYR A 161 12.41 -20.39 -5.36
N LYS A 162 12.75 -21.31 -4.45
CA LYS A 162 14.15 -21.62 -4.11
C LYS A 162 14.95 -22.24 -5.26
N ALA A 163 14.29 -22.84 -6.25
CA ALA A 163 14.98 -23.45 -7.38
C ALA A 163 15.68 -22.41 -8.28
N ASP A 164 15.13 -21.20 -8.36
CA ASP A 164 15.61 -20.12 -9.24
C ASP A 164 16.51 -19.11 -8.50
N GLY A 165 16.65 -19.23 -7.17
CA GLY A 165 17.58 -18.44 -6.34
C GLY A 165 17.22 -16.97 -6.15
N ILE A 166 16.21 -16.46 -6.85
CA ILE A 166 15.72 -15.08 -6.77
C ILE A 166 14.20 -15.12 -6.64
N ILE A 167 13.66 -14.49 -5.61
CA ILE A 167 12.21 -14.37 -5.40
C ILE A 167 11.76 -13.03 -6.00
N SER A 168 10.81 -13.05 -6.92
CA SER A 168 10.18 -11.83 -7.44
C SER A 168 9.18 -11.23 -6.43
N ILE A 169 8.83 -9.96 -6.61
CA ILE A 169 7.81 -9.29 -5.79
C ILE A 169 6.47 -10.06 -5.86
N LYS A 170 6.08 -10.55 -7.02
CA LYS A 170 4.86 -11.36 -7.19
C LYS A 170 4.91 -12.64 -6.35
N GLU A 171 6.01 -13.38 -6.43
CA GLU A 171 6.15 -14.64 -5.70
C GLU A 171 6.20 -14.44 -4.19
N TYR A 172 6.85 -13.36 -3.74
CA TYR A 172 6.80 -12.94 -2.35
C TYR A 172 5.36 -12.58 -1.93
N THR A 173 4.61 -11.88 -2.79
CA THR A 173 3.19 -11.58 -2.53
C THR A 173 2.36 -12.85 -2.44
N ASP A 174 2.58 -13.82 -3.33
CA ASP A 174 1.93 -15.13 -3.30
C ASP A 174 2.21 -15.90 -1.99
N ILE A 175 3.42 -15.76 -1.42
CA ILE A 175 3.74 -16.28 -0.10
C ILE A 175 2.90 -15.59 0.98
N VAL A 176 2.88 -14.25 1.00
CA VAL A 176 2.10 -13.46 1.96
C VAL A 176 0.61 -13.82 1.90
N GLN A 177 0.02 -13.92 0.71
CA GLN A 177 -1.37 -14.38 0.52
C GLN A 177 -1.64 -15.76 1.12
N THR A 178 -0.70 -16.67 0.91
CA THR A 178 -0.84 -18.05 1.38
C THR A 178 -0.82 -18.09 2.91
N ILE A 179 0.08 -17.33 3.53
CA ILE A 179 0.13 -17.15 4.99
C ILE A 179 -1.21 -16.60 5.51
N TYR A 180 -1.72 -15.54 4.88
CA TYR A 180 -3.00 -14.92 5.25
C TYR A 180 -4.16 -15.92 5.16
N SER A 181 -4.26 -16.63 4.04
CA SER A 181 -5.34 -17.59 3.76
C SER A 181 -5.36 -18.75 4.76
N ILE A 182 -4.18 -19.30 5.09
CA ILE A 182 -4.05 -20.34 6.11
C ILE A 182 -4.45 -19.80 7.49
N GLY A 183 -4.01 -18.58 7.83
CA GLY A 183 -4.37 -17.91 9.07
C GLY A 183 -5.88 -17.70 9.22
N ALA A 184 -6.54 -17.24 8.16
CA ALA A 184 -7.99 -17.03 8.11
C ALA A 184 -8.76 -18.36 8.28
N ALA A 185 -8.37 -19.40 7.54
CA ALA A 185 -9.00 -20.72 7.63
C ALA A 185 -8.88 -21.32 9.04
N LYS A 186 -7.72 -21.16 9.71
CA LYS A 186 -7.53 -21.60 11.10
C LYS A 186 -8.43 -20.85 12.08
N LYS A 187 -8.62 -19.54 11.89
CA LYS A 187 -9.54 -18.75 12.72
C LYS A 187 -10.98 -19.20 12.53
N GLU A 188 -11.41 -19.39 11.28
CA GLU A 188 -12.76 -19.86 10.97
C GLU A 188 -13.05 -21.25 11.58
N GLN A 189 -12.09 -22.18 11.47
CA GLN A 189 -12.22 -23.51 12.07
C GLN A 189 -12.36 -23.43 13.60
N LYS A 190 -11.55 -22.61 14.28
CA LYS A 190 -11.67 -22.40 15.73
C LYS A 190 -13.06 -21.88 16.12
N VAL A 191 -13.63 -20.95 15.35
CA VAL A 191 -14.99 -20.46 15.59
C VAL A 191 -16.02 -21.58 15.44
N LYS A 192 -15.91 -22.39 14.38
CA LYS A 192 -16.79 -23.55 14.16
C LYS A 192 -16.68 -24.58 15.30
N ASP A 193 -15.47 -24.85 15.78
CA ASP A 193 -15.23 -25.78 16.88
C ASP A 193 -15.83 -25.27 18.19
N VAL A 194 -15.76 -23.96 18.46
CA VAL A 194 -16.42 -23.34 19.63
C VAL A 194 -17.94 -23.47 19.51
N ILE A 195 -18.52 -23.14 18.35
CA ILE A 195 -19.98 -23.22 18.13
C ILE A 195 -20.48 -24.66 18.28
N LYS A 196 -19.73 -25.66 17.80
CA LYS A 196 -20.12 -27.08 17.90
C LYS A 196 -20.11 -27.60 19.35
N ASN A 197 -19.38 -26.94 20.24
CA ASN A 197 -19.24 -27.30 21.65
C ASN A 197 -20.15 -26.45 22.56
N LEU A 198 -21.04 -25.63 22.00
CA LEU A 198 -22.14 -24.95 22.68
C LEU A 198 -23.44 -25.74 22.51
#